data_AF-A0A4R2R6S9-F1
#
_entry.id   AF-A0A4R2R6S9-F1
#
_cell.length_a   1.000
_cell.length_b   1.000
_cell.length_c   1.000
_cell.angle_alpha   90.00
_cell.angle_beta   90.00
_cell.angle_gamma   90.00
#
_symmetry.space_group_name_H-M   'P 1'
#
loop_
_entity.id
_entity.type
_entity.pdbx_description
1 polymer ?
#
loop_
_entity_poly.entity_id
_entity_poly.type
_entity_poly.pdbx_seq_one_letter_code
_entity_poly.pdbx_strand_id
1 'polypeptide(L)'
;MAQETVPAAKPAKQAPVFPTRWQEERYYAGRQFIKAITIVIVLAIILYITHFLSGGFTLLFAFIGVILFLATATYSVGHFVRYLIFKARGQ
;
A
#
# COMPACT_ATOMS: atom_id res chain seq x y z
N MET A 1 -15.95 27.29 34.03
CA MET A 1 -14.71 27.26 33.25
C MET A 1 -14.64 25.89 32.57
N ALA A 2 -14.79 25.82 31.26
CA ALA A 2 -14.75 24.57 30.52
C ALA A 2 -13.29 24.14 30.34
N GLN A 3 -12.92 22.97 30.85
CA GLN A 3 -11.63 22.34 30.57
C GLN A 3 -11.64 21.86 29.13
N GLU A 4 -10.90 22.56 28.26
CA GLU A 4 -10.53 22.04 26.94
C GLU A 4 -9.62 20.82 27.14
N THR A 5 -10.17 19.64 26.90
CA THR A 5 -9.40 18.40 26.84
C THR A 5 -8.62 18.39 25.53
N VAL A 6 -7.34 18.78 25.59
CA VAL A 6 -6.41 18.63 24.46
C VAL A 6 -6.36 17.13 24.10
N PRO A 7 -6.73 16.72 22.88
CA PRO A 7 -6.66 15.31 22.51
C PRO A 7 -5.20 14.87 22.55
N ALA A 8 -4.92 13.82 23.35
CA ALA A 8 -3.60 13.23 23.43
C ALA A 8 -3.11 12.86 22.03
N ALA A 9 -2.05 13.54 21.57
CA ALA A 9 -1.39 13.22 20.32
C ALA A 9 -0.95 11.75 20.38
N LYS A 10 -1.50 10.91 19.48
CA LYS A 10 -1.09 9.51 19.37
C LYS A 10 0.43 9.46 19.27
N PRO A 11 1.12 8.63 20.08
CA PRO A 11 2.57 8.53 19.97
C PRO A 11 2.93 8.15 18.53
N ALA A 12 3.80 8.96 17.91
CA ALA A 12 4.27 8.71 16.57
C ALA A 12 4.80 7.27 16.52
N LYS A 13 4.19 6.44 15.68
CA LYS A 13 4.55 5.02 15.52
C LYS A 13 6.04 4.97 15.21
N GLN A 14 6.86 4.55 16.17
CA GLN A 14 8.32 4.46 15.99
C GLN A 14 8.59 3.61 14.73
N ALA A 15 9.39 4.16 13.82
CA ALA A 15 9.78 3.44 12.61
C ALA A 15 10.56 2.18 13.04
N PRO A 16 10.28 1.00 12.43
CA PRO A 16 11.01 -0.22 12.76
C PRO A 16 12.51 -0.01 12.47
N VAL A 17 13.35 -0.28 13.47
CA VAL A 17 14.82 -0.23 13.32
C VAL A 17 15.26 -1.57 12.73
N PHE A 18 15.86 -1.54 11.55
CA PHE A 18 16.36 -2.74 10.88
C PHE A 18 17.89 -2.83 11.01
N PRO A 19 18.43 -4.00 11.38
CA PRO A 19 19.88 -4.22 11.49
C PRO A 19 20.58 -4.29 10.12
N THR A 20 19.85 -4.56 9.03
CA THR A 20 20.38 -4.73 7.67
C THR A 20 19.44 -4.12 6.64
N ARG A 21 19.98 -3.60 5.53
CA ARG A 21 19.19 -2.90 4.49
C ARG A 21 18.29 -3.86 3.72
N TRP A 22 18.71 -5.12 3.54
CA TRP A 22 17.84 -6.13 2.94
C TRP A 22 16.58 -6.42 3.78
N GLN A 23 16.66 -6.35 5.13
CA GLN A 23 15.49 -6.57 5.99
C GLN A 23 14.49 -5.42 5.88
N GLU A 24 14.99 -4.19 5.80
CA GLU A 24 14.20 -2.99 5.57
C GLU A 24 13.42 -3.09 4.24
N GLU A 25 14.12 -3.40 3.15
CA GLU A 25 13.51 -3.52 1.83
C GLU A 25 12.50 -4.67 1.76
N ARG A 26 12.76 -5.81 2.41
CA ARG A 26 11.81 -6.91 2.50
C ARG A 26 10.54 -6.52 3.25
N TYR A 27 10.67 -5.78 4.36
CA TYR A 27 9.53 -5.30 5.12
C TYR A 27 8.66 -4.34 4.29
N TYR A 28 9.29 -3.38 3.61
CA TYR A 28 8.56 -2.45 2.75
C TYR A 28 7.96 -3.14 1.53
N ALA A 29 8.67 -4.07 0.89
CA ALA A 29 8.11 -4.90 -0.19
C ALA A 29 6.86 -5.67 0.28
N GLY A 30 6.93 -6.31 1.45
CA GLY A 30 5.79 -7.02 2.04
C GLY A 30 4.61 -6.10 2.34
N ARG A 31 4.86 -4.90 2.88
CA ARG A 31 3.82 -3.90 3.14
C ARG A 31 3.15 -3.42 1.85
N GLN A 32 3.92 -3.25 0.78
CA GLN A 32 3.39 -2.84 -0.53
C GLN A 32 2.62 -3.97 -1.20
N PHE A 33 3.05 -5.22 -1.03
CA PHE A 33 2.30 -6.39 -1.47
C PHE A 33 0.93 -6.50 -0.78
N ILE A 34 0.87 -6.30 0.55
CA ILE A 34 -0.40 -6.28 1.28
C ILE A 34 -1.30 -5.15 0.75
N LYS A 35 -0.75 -3.95 0.53
CA LYS A 35 -1.51 -2.84 -0.07
C LYS A 35 -2.05 -3.20 -1.46
N ALA A 36 -1.25 -3.84 -2.30
CA ALA A 36 -1.68 -4.29 -3.63
C ALA A 36 -2.87 -5.26 -3.52
N ILE A 37 -2.81 -6.23 -2.61
CA ILE A 37 -3.92 -7.15 -2.33
C ILE A 37 -5.15 -6.37 -1.86
N THR A 38 -5.00 -5.43 -0.93
CA THR A 38 -6.12 -4.60 -0.45
C THR A 38 -6.76 -3.82 -1.59
N ILE A 39 -5.97 -3.21 -2.49
CA ILE A 39 -6.48 -2.49 -3.66
C ILE A 39 -7.29 -3.43 -4.55
N VAL A 40 -6.79 -4.64 -4.84
CA VAL A 40 -7.50 -5.61 -5.68
C VAL A 40 -8.84 -6.00 -5.06
N ILE A 41 -8.88 -6.28 -3.75
CA ILE A 41 -10.12 -6.64 -3.05
C ILE A 41 -11.12 -5.49 -3.08
N VAL A 42 -10.69 -4.28 -2.73
CA VAL A 42 -11.55 -3.10 -2.71
C VAL A 42 -12.07 -2.80 -4.12
N LEU A 43 -11.20 -2.89 -5.13
CA LEU A 43 -11.58 -2.67 -6.52
C LEU A 43 -12.62 -3.70 -6.99
N ALA A 44 -12.44 -4.98 -6.66
CA ALA A 44 -13.39 -6.02 -7.01
C ALA A 44 -14.79 -5.75 -6.42
N ILE A 45 -14.85 -5.32 -5.16
CA ILE A 45 -16.11 -4.95 -4.49
C ILE A 45 -16.76 -3.74 -5.19
N ILE A 46 -15.99 -2.69 -5.45
CA ILE A 46 -16.50 -1.48 -6.13
C ILE A 46 -17.02 -1.83 -7.53
N LEU A 47 -16.29 -2.63 -8.29
CA LEU A 47 -16.70 -3.06 -9.62
C LEU A 47 -17.96 -3.91 -9.58
N TYR A 48 -18.06 -4.84 -8.62
CA TYR A 48 -19.25 -5.65 -8.41
C TYR A 48 -20.48 -4.78 -8.14
N ILE A 49 -20.37 -3.80 -7.23
CA ILE A 49 -21.47 -2.89 -6.91
C ILE A 49 -21.83 -2.05 -8.13
N THR A 50 -20.84 -1.37 -8.72
CA THR A 50 -21.08 -0.39 -9.80
C THR A 50 -21.64 -1.01 -11.06
N HIS A 51 -21.33 -2.30 -11.33
CA HIS A 51 -21.92 -3.08 -12.42
C HIS A 51 -23.46 -3.03 -12.42
N PHE A 52 -24.10 -2.98 -11.24
CA PHE A 52 -25.56 -2.92 -11.13
C PHE A 52 -26.12 -1.50 -11.22
N LEU A 53 -25.30 -0.46 -11.03
CA LEU A 53 -25.75 0.94 -11.09
C LEU A 53 -25.66 1.51 -12.51
N SER A 54 -24.49 1.40 -13.14
CA SER A 54 -24.23 1.93 -14.48
C SER A 54 -22.89 1.42 -15.01
N GLY A 55 -22.90 0.88 -16.21
CA GLY A 55 -21.68 0.44 -16.89
C GLY A 55 -20.64 1.56 -17.08
N GLY A 56 -21.08 2.82 -17.17
CA GLY A 56 -20.18 3.97 -17.23
C GLY A 56 -19.36 4.15 -15.94
N PHE A 57 -20.00 4.01 -14.76
CA PHE A 57 -19.29 4.04 -13.48
C PHE A 57 -18.36 2.85 -13.32
N THR A 58 -18.78 1.65 -13.74
CA THR A 58 -17.92 0.45 -13.72
C THR A 58 -16.64 0.67 -14.52
N LEU A 59 -16.74 1.21 -15.73
CA LEU A 59 -15.57 1.50 -16.56
C LEU A 59 -14.66 2.55 -15.93
N LEU A 60 -15.23 3.62 -15.35
CA LEU A 60 -14.46 4.66 -14.67
C LEU A 60 -13.67 4.09 -13.47
N PHE A 61 -14.34 3.34 -12.59
CA PHE A 61 -13.68 2.75 -11.43
C PHE A 61 -12.69 1.66 -11.82
N ALA A 62 -12.95 0.91 -12.89
CA ALA A 62 -12.01 -0.07 -13.43
C ALA A 62 -10.72 0.62 -13.88
N PHE A 63 -10.84 1.72 -14.62
CA PHE A 63 -9.69 2.49 -15.10
C PHE A 63 -8.86 3.06 -13.94
N ILE A 64 -9.52 3.69 -12.95
CA ILE A 64 -8.85 4.22 -11.75
C ILE A 64 -8.15 3.10 -10.98
N GLY A 65 -8.83 1.97 -10.82
CA GLY A 65 -8.30 0.79 -10.15
C GLY A 65 -7.07 0.21 -10.83
N VAL A 66 -7.07 0.13 -12.16
CA VAL A 66 -5.92 -0.32 -12.95
C VAL A 66 -4.72 0.61 -12.74
N ILE A 67 -4.91 1.93 -12.78
CA ILE A 67 -3.82 2.89 -12.54
C ILE A 67 -3.25 2.74 -11.13
N LEU A 68 -4.10 2.64 -10.12
CA LEU A 68 -3.69 2.46 -8.72
C LEU A 68 -2.93 1.15 -8.52
N PHE A 69 -3.41 0.07 -9.14
CA PHE A 69 -2.76 -1.22 -9.12
C PHE A 69 -1.38 -1.15 -9.79
N LEU A 70 -1.29 -0.53 -10.97
CA LEU A 70 -0.03 -0.39 -11.71
C LEU A 70 1.01 0.38 -10.89
N ALA A 71 0.63 1.52 -10.31
CA ALA A 71 1.51 2.33 -9.47
C ALA A 71 2.03 1.53 -8.26
N THR A 72 1.15 0.78 -7.60
CA THR A 72 1.51 -0.05 -6.43
C THR A 72 2.39 -1.24 -6.84
N ALA A 73 2.11 -1.86 -7.98
CA ALA A 73 2.89 -2.96 -8.52
C ALA A 73 4.31 -2.52 -8.90
N THR A 74 4.45 -1.41 -9.63
CA THR A 74 5.76 -0.84 -9.99
C THR A 74 6.58 -0.51 -8.74
N TYR A 75 5.95 0.09 -7.73
CA TYR A 75 6.61 0.42 -6.48
C TYR A 75 7.04 -0.85 -5.70
N SER A 76 6.20 -1.89 -5.70
CA SER A 76 6.51 -3.19 -5.08
C SER A 76 7.69 -3.88 -5.76
N VAL A 77 7.74 -3.88 -7.09
CA VAL A 77 8.86 -4.43 -7.88
C VAL A 77 10.15 -3.68 -7.56
N GLY A 78 10.12 -2.35 -7.43
CA GLY A 78 11.29 -1.56 -7.07
C GLY A 78 11.90 -1.94 -5.71
N HIS A 79 11.06 -2.20 -4.71
CA HIS A 79 11.52 -2.74 -3.41
C HIS A 79 12.07 -4.17 -3.53
N PHE A 80 11.43 -5.00 -4.34
CA PHE A 80 11.88 -6.38 -4.55
C PHE A 80 13.26 -6.45 -5.24
N VAL A 81 13.48 -5.61 -6.25
CA VAL A 81 14.78 -5.48 -6.93
C VAL A 81 15.84 -4.95 -5.97
N ARG A 82 15.54 -3.90 -5.20
CA ARG A 82 16.45 -3.38 -4.16
C ARG A 82 16.80 -4.44 -3.12
N TYR A 83 15.81 -5.20 -2.65
CA TYR A 83 16.03 -6.34 -1.76
C TYR A 83 17.02 -7.35 -2.33
N LEU A 84 16.88 -7.75 -3.61
CA LEU A 84 17.80 -8.68 -4.26
C LEU A 84 19.22 -8.10 -4.37
N ILE A 85 19.35 -6.81 -4.69
CA ILE A 85 20.63 -6.12 -4.79
C ILE A 85 21.34 -6.08 -3.43
N PHE A 86 20.66 -5.68 -2.36
CA PHE A 86 21.28 -5.61 -1.03
C PHE A 86 21.61 -6.99 -0.47
N LYS A 87 20.73 -7.97 -0.70
CA LYS A 87 21.01 -9.37 -0.34
C LYS A 87 22.24 -9.91 -1.06
N ALA A 88 22.41 -9.62 -2.35
CA ALA A 88 23.59 -10.01 -3.12
C ALA A 88 24.88 -9.31 -2.63
N ARG A 89 24.77 -8.13 -2.01
CA ARG A 89 25.89 -7.35 -1.45
C ARG A 89 26.19 -7.67 0.02
N GLY A 90 25.43 -8.56 0.66
CA GLY A 90 25.58 -8.86 2.08
C GLY A 90 25.24 -7.68 3.01
N GLN A 91 24.42 -6.73 2.53
CA GLN A 91 24.00 -5.51 3.25
C GLN A 91 22.56 -5.61 3.73
#